data_AF-A0A978TAI1-F1
#
_entry.id   AF-A0A978TAI1-F1
#
_cell.length_a   1.000
_cell.length_b   1.000
_cell.length_c   1.000
_cell.angle_alpha   90.00
_cell.angle_beta   90.00
_cell.angle_gamma   90.00
#
_symmetry.space_group_name_H-M   'P 1'
#
loop_
_entity.id
_entity.type
_entity.pdbx_description
1 polymer ?
#
loop_
_entity_poly.entity_id
_entity_poly.type
_entity_poly.pdbx_seq_one_letter_code
_entity_poly.pdbx_strand_id
1 'polypeptide(L)'
;MLDTTDLLRLLHPFLAVTWVMPLIGVAVYFAIQTRQRRLAVSTQDKTKISPVVGQEHVKVGRWLAGSVVGLVLLGLAHPIFKTIQRENTWTEDPFRGVFVVLMFALTLAALVFLYRSRTAVWRGVFATLTGMGLWLLGMQPGVWRRG
;
A
#
# COMPACT_ATOMS: atom_id res chain seq x y z
N MET A 1 20.18 -18.15 -16.53
CA MET A 1 20.01 -17.98 -15.06
C MET A 1 19.20 -16.72 -14.86
N LEU A 2 18.19 -16.72 -13.97
CA LEU A 2 17.41 -15.51 -13.69
C LEU A 2 18.31 -14.51 -12.96
N ASP A 3 18.40 -13.29 -13.48
CA ASP A 3 19.13 -12.22 -12.85
C ASP A 3 18.32 -11.63 -11.68
N THR A 4 19.00 -11.08 -10.68
CA THR A 4 18.34 -10.53 -9.47
C THR A 4 17.37 -9.41 -9.80
N THR A 5 17.68 -8.64 -10.85
CA THR A 5 16.82 -7.55 -11.36
C THR A 5 15.52 -8.07 -11.98
N ASP A 6 15.57 -9.22 -12.66
CA ASP A 6 14.39 -9.86 -13.25
C ASP A 6 13.49 -10.48 -12.17
N LEU A 7 14.09 -11.06 -11.13
CA LEU A 7 13.34 -11.55 -9.96
C LEU A 7 12.57 -10.41 -9.26
N LEU A 8 13.22 -9.26 -9.04
CA LEU A 8 12.61 -8.07 -8.45
C LEU A 8 11.46 -7.51 -9.30
N ARG A 9 11.59 -7.54 -10.63
CA ARG A 9 10.51 -7.13 -11.54
C ARG A 9 9.31 -8.06 -11.49
N LEU A 10 9.53 -9.36 -11.31
CA LEU A 10 8.46 -10.35 -11.23
C LEU A 10 7.76 -10.36 -9.86
N LEU A 11 8.48 -9.97 -8.79
CA LEU A 11 7.97 -9.98 -7.43
C LEU A 11 6.73 -9.09 -7.25
N HIS A 12 6.74 -7.88 -7.82
CA HIS A 12 5.61 -6.96 -7.75
C HIS A 12 4.31 -7.52 -8.38
N PRO A 13 4.27 -7.91 -9.66
CA PRO A 13 3.06 -8.49 -10.24
C PRO A 13 2.68 -9.83 -9.61
N PHE A 14 3.65 -10.65 -9.17
CA PHE A 14 3.38 -11.88 -8.45
C PHE A 14 2.61 -11.63 -7.14
N LEU A 15 3.08 -10.70 -6.30
CA LEU A 15 2.41 -10.33 -5.05
C LEU A 15 1.06 -9.66 -5.29
N ALA A 16 0.93 -8.88 -6.37
CA ALA A 16 -0.35 -8.30 -6.76
C ALA A 16 -1.42 -9.38 -6.98
N VAL A 17 -1.08 -10.42 -7.74
CA VAL A 17 -2.03 -11.48 -8.11
C VAL A 17 -2.25 -12.47 -6.98
N THR A 18 -1.19 -12.90 -6.29
CA THR A 18 -1.29 -13.96 -5.27
C THR A 18 -1.79 -13.47 -3.93
N TRP A 19 -1.56 -12.19 -3.59
CA TRP A 19 -1.89 -11.65 -2.27
C TRP A 19 -2.97 -10.58 -2.30
N VAL A 20 -2.80 -9.55 -3.13
CA VAL A 20 -3.74 -8.41 -3.15
C VAL A 20 -5.09 -8.80 -3.76
N MET A 21 -5.11 -9.52 -4.89
CA MET A 21 -6.36 -9.92 -5.55
C MET A 21 -7.27 -10.78 -4.66
N PRO A 22 -6.78 -11.83 -3.95
CA PRO A 22 -7.61 -12.56 -2.98
C PRO A 22 -8.13 -11.68 -1.85
N LEU A 23 -7.30 -10.77 -1.30
CA LEU A 23 -7.73 -9.86 -0.24
C LEU A 23 -8.88 -8.96 -0.67
N ILE A 24 -8.89 -8.49 -1.93
CA ILE A 24 -10.02 -7.74 -2.50
C ILE A 24 -11.28 -8.59 -2.45
N GLY A 25 -11.22 -9.84 -2.92
CA GLY A 25 -12.35 -10.77 -2.91
C GLY A 25 -12.93 -10.97 -1.51
N VAL A 26 -12.06 -11.22 -0.51
CA VAL A 26 -12.47 -11.40 0.89
C VAL A 26 -13.07 -10.10 1.47
N ALA A 27 -12.47 -8.95 1.18
CA ALA A 27 -12.99 -7.66 1.63
C ALA A 27 -14.40 -7.37 1.07
N VAL A 28 -14.61 -7.63 -0.22
CA VAL A 28 -15.91 -7.49 -0.89
C VAL A 28 -16.93 -8.48 -0.33
N TYR A 29 -16.53 -9.73 -0.10
CA TYR A 29 -17.39 -10.74 0.52
C TYR A 29 -17.92 -10.28 1.89
N PHE A 30 -17.04 -9.82 2.79
CA PHE A 30 -17.47 -9.29 4.09
C PHE A 30 -18.26 -7.98 3.98
N ALA A 31 -17.99 -7.14 2.98
CA ALA A 31 -18.79 -5.93 2.74
C ALA A 31 -20.24 -6.27 2.39
N ILE A 32 -20.44 -7.25 1.50
CA ILE A 32 -21.78 -7.73 1.11
C ILE A 32 -22.51 -8.33 2.31
N GLN A 33 -21.85 -9.20 3.10
CA GLN A 33 -22.46 -9.76 4.31
C GLN A 33 -22.85 -8.69 5.33
N THR A 34 -22.00 -7.69 5.53
CA THR A 34 -22.29 -6.56 6.43
C THR A 34 -23.52 -5.80 5.96
N ARG A 35 -23.66 -5.55 4.65
CA ARG A 35 -24.84 -4.91 4.06
C ARG A 35 -26.10 -5.77 4.22
N GLN A 36 -26.03 -7.05 3.86
CA GLN A 36 -27.16 -7.99 3.97
C GLN A 36 -27.66 -8.09 5.41
N ARG A 37 -26.74 -8.15 6.38
CA ARG A 37 -27.09 -8.15 7.80
C ARG A 37 -27.79 -6.87 8.23
N ARG A 38 -27.29 -5.69 7.81
CA ARG A 38 -27.95 -4.41 8.13
C ARG A 38 -29.37 -4.35 7.59
N LEU A 39 -29.60 -4.86 6.39
CA LEU A 39 -30.94 -4.94 5.79
C LEU A 39 -31.86 -5.88 6.59
N ALA A 40 -31.40 -7.10 6.92
CA ALA A 40 -32.20 -8.05 7.69
C ALA A 40 -32.54 -7.55 9.10
N VAL A 41 -31.61 -6.85 9.76
CA VAL A 41 -31.89 -6.22 11.07
C VAL A 41 -32.94 -5.11 10.93
N SER A 42 -32.90 -4.34 9.83
CA SER A 42 -33.88 -3.29 9.56
C SER A 42 -35.29 -3.83 9.31
N THR A 43 -35.41 -5.02 8.72
CA THR A 43 -36.70 -5.70 8.47
C THR A 43 -37.13 -6.61 9.61
N GLN A 44 -36.37 -6.66 10.72
CA GLN A 44 -36.57 -7.57 11.85
C GLN A 44 -36.55 -9.06 11.46
N ASP A 45 -35.90 -9.39 10.35
CA ASP A 45 -35.75 -10.76 9.88
C ASP A 45 -34.65 -11.52 10.64
N LYS A 46 -34.87 -12.83 10.84
CA LYS A 46 -33.86 -13.72 11.42
C LYS A 46 -32.71 -13.89 10.41
N THR A 47 -31.49 -13.56 10.84
CA THR A 47 -30.28 -13.70 10.01
C THR A 47 -29.32 -14.72 10.58
N LYS A 48 -28.74 -15.56 9.71
CA LYS A 48 -27.64 -16.48 10.05
C LYS A 48 -26.27 -15.79 10.03
N ILE A 49 -26.22 -14.52 9.61
CA ILE A 49 -24.97 -13.76 9.45
C ILE A 49 -24.53 -13.25 10.83
N SER A 50 -23.30 -13.61 11.21
CA SER A 50 -22.73 -13.24 12.51
C SER A 50 -22.69 -11.72 12.72
N PRO A 51 -22.91 -11.21 13.96
CA PRO A 51 -22.71 -9.80 14.30
C PRO A 51 -21.28 -9.29 14.08
N VAL A 52 -20.30 -10.19 14.04
CA VAL A 52 -18.87 -9.85 13.96
C VAL A 52 -18.42 -9.51 12.53
N VAL A 53 -19.23 -9.78 11.49
CA VAL A 53 -18.84 -9.57 10.09
C VAL A 53 -18.38 -8.15 9.76
N GLY A 54 -18.92 -7.14 10.44
CA GLY A 54 -18.48 -5.75 10.28
C GLY A 54 -17.07 -5.50 10.81
N GLN A 55 -16.71 -6.15 11.92
CA GLN A 55 -15.35 -6.06 12.48
C GLN A 55 -14.35 -6.81 11.59
N GLU A 56 -14.74 -7.98 11.08
CA GLU A 56 -13.92 -8.73 10.12
C GLU A 56 -13.70 -7.96 8.81
N HIS A 57 -14.73 -7.28 8.29
CA HIS A 57 -14.57 -6.39 7.13
C HIS A 57 -13.52 -5.30 7.37
N VAL A 58 -13.56 -4.64 8.54
CA VAL A 58 -12.58 -3.60 8.89
C VAL A 58 -11.17 -4.19 9.03
N LYS A 59 -11.03 -5.37 9.64
CA LYS A 59 -9.75 -6.05 9.81
C LYS A 59 -9.13 -6.41 8.46
N VAL A 60 -9.89 -7.05 7.57
CA VAL A 60 -9.44 -7.39 6.21
C VAL A 60 -9.16 -6.13 5.40
N GLY A 61 -10.00 -5.10 5.51
CA GLY A 61 -9.77 -3.81 4.84
C GLY A 61 -8.45 -3.14 5.22
N ARG A 62 -8.04 -3.25 6.50
CA ARG A 62 -6.70 -2.79 6.94
C ARG A 62 -5.58 -3.59 6.27
N TRP A 63 -5.68 -4.92 6.24
CA TRP A 63 -4.70 -5.76 5.54
C TRP A 63 -4.61 -5.42 4.05
N LEU A 64 -5.75 -5.21 3.39
CA LEU A 64 -5.81 -4.83 1.98
C LEU A 64 -5.13 -3.48 1.74
N ALA A 65 -5.48 -2.44 2.50
CA ALA A 65 -4.89 -1.12 2.35
C ALA A 65 -3.37 -1.14 2.55
N GLY A 66 -2.88 -1.84 3.58
CA GLY A 66 -1.45 -1.97 3.85
C GLY A 66 -0.73 -2.74 2.76
N SER A 67 -1.34 -3.82 2.27
CA SER A 67 -0.79 -4.62 1.17
C SER A 67 -0.68 -3.81 -0.11
N VAL A 68 -1.69 -3.02 -0.47
CA VAL A 68 -1.66 -2.16 -1.66
C VAL A 68 -0.56 -1.10 -1.54
N VAL A 69 -0.49 -0.39 -0.40
CA VAL A 69 0.54 0.64 -0.20
C VAL A 69 1.95 0.04 -0.19
N GLY A 70 2.15 -1.08 0.50
CA GLY A 70 3.43 -1.79 0.52
C GLY A 70 3.83 -2.28 -0.88
N LEU A 71 2.86 -2.78 -1.65
CA LEU A 71 3.09 -3.21 -3.02
C LEU A 71 3.48 -2.04 -3.94
N VAL A 72 2.86 -0.87 -3.77
CA VAL A 72 3.24 0.36 -4.49
C VAL A 72 4.66 0.77 -4.14
N LEU A 73 5.03 0.80 -2.86
CA LEU A 73 6.41 1.11 -2.43
C LEU A 73 7.44 0.14 -3.04
N LEU A 74 7.11 -1.15 -3.07
CA LEU A 74 7.93 -2.17 -3.72
C LEU A 74 8.05 -1.93 -5.23
N GLY A 75 6.94 -1.58 -5.89
CA GLY A 75 6.93 -1.25 -7.32
C GLY A 75 7.66 0.04 -7.67
N LEU A 76 7.72 1.00 -6.75
CA LEU A 76 8.48 2.25 -6.88
C LEU A 76 9.97 2.07 -6.61
N ALA A 77 10.36 1.12 -5.76
CA ALA A 77 11.75 0.88 -5.41
C ALA A 77 12.61 0.60 -6.66
N HIS A 78 12.21 -0.34 -7.51
CA HIS A 78 12.99 -0.72 -8.70
C HIS A 78 13.31 0.46 -9.65
N PRO A 79 12.33 1.25 -10.14
CA PRO A 79 12.62 2.38 -11.01
C PRO A 79 13.43 3.47 -10.31
N ILE A 80 13.21 3.73 -9.01
CA ILE A 80 14.00 4.69 -8.25
C ILE A 80 15.48 4.30 -8.21
N PHE A 81 15.78 3.06 -7.80
CA PHE A 81 17.17 2.59 -7.75
C PHE A 81 17.82 2.56 -9.13
N LYS A 82 17.07 2.12 -10.15
CA LYS A 82 17.56 2.09 -11.54
C LYS A 82 17.92 3.50 -12.03
N THR A 83 17.10 4.51 -11.73
CA THR A 83 17.38 5.89 -12.14
C THR A 83 18.56 6.49 -11.39
N ILE A 84 18.65 6.24 -10.08
CA ILE A 84 19.78 6.70 -9.26
C ILE A 84 21.11 6.18 -9.83
N GLN A 85 21.15 4.90 -10.23
CA GLN A 85 22.32 4.27 -10.81
C GLN A 85 22.61 4.75 -12.25
N ARG A 86 21.57 4.91 -13.09
CA ARG A 86 21.74 5.31 -14.49
C ARG A 86 22.23 6.75 -14.65
N GLU A 87 21.70 7.66 -13.86
CA GLU A 87 22.01 9.10 -13.91
C GLU A 87 23.22 9.47 -13.05
N ASN A 88 23.92 8.49 -12.46
CA ASN A 88 25.02 8.70 -11.50
C ASN A 88 24.73 9.83 -10.49
N THR A 89 23.47 9.88 -10.02
CA THR A 89 22.94 10.99 -9.21
C THR A 89 23.76 11.26 -7.95
N TRP A 90 24.48 10.25 -7.43
CA TRP A 90 25.39 10.42 -6.31
C TRP A 90 26.52 11.42 -6.55
N THR A 91 26.93 11.59 -7.81
CA THR A 91 28.04 12.49 -8.19
C THR A 91 27.52 13.78 -8.80
N GLU A 92 26.49 13.70 -9.66
CA GLU A 92 25.97 14.86 -10.40
C GLU A 92 24.98 15.71 -9.58
N ASP A 93 24.13 15.07 -8.77
CA ASP A 93 23.16 15.75 -7.91
C ASP A 93 22.96 14.98 -6.59
N PRO A 94 23.95 15.07 -5.68
CA PRO A 94 23.94 14.29 -4.43
C PRO A 94 22.73 14.62 -3.56
N PHE A 95 22.24 15.87 -3.63
CA PHE A 95 21.08 16.32 -2.87
C PHE A 95 19.84 15.54 -3.28
N ARG A 96 19.57 15.41 -4.58
CA ARG A 96 18.44 14.62 -5.09
C ARG A 96 18.55 13.15 -4.69
N GLY A 97 19.74 12.55 -4.82
CA GLY A 97 19.96 11.14 -4.43
C GLY A 97 19.62 10.88 -2.96
N VAL A 98 20.19 11.69 -2.05
CA VAL A 98 19.93 11.58 -0.61
C VAL A 98 18.47 11.88 -0.28
N PHE A 99 17.88 12.92 -0.88
CA PHE A 99 16.49 13.32 -0.63
C PHE A 99 15.51 12.19 -0.97
N VAL A 100 15.68 11.52 -2.10
CA VAL A 100 14.78 10.43 -2.52
C VAL A 100 14.88 9.23 -1.58
N VAL A 101 16.08 8.82 -1.20
CA VAL A 101 16.29 7.71 -0.25
C VAL A 101 15.70 8.05 1.12
N LEU A 102 15.90 9.29 1.60
CA LEU A 102 15.33 9.77 2.85
C LEU A 102 13.79 9.79 2.80
N MET A 103 13.20 10.32 1.73
CA MET A 103 11.74 10.32 1.53
C MET A 103 11.17 8.90 1.48
N PHE A 104 11.88 7.96 0.86
CA PHE A 104 11.47 6.55 0.85
C PHE A 104 11.44 5.96 2.27
N ALA A 105 12.51 6.17 3.05
CA ALA A 105 12.60 5.71 4.43
C ALA A 105 11.53 6.37 5.33
N LEU A 106 11.30 7.67 5.18
CA LEU A 106 10.28 8.40 5.94
C LEU A 106 8.87 7.94 5.58
N THR A 107 8.59 7.63 4.31
CA THR A 107 7.29 7.09 3.88
C THR A 107 7.06 5.70 4.49
N LEU A 108 8.10 4.87 4.54
CA LEU A 108 8.04 3.55 5.19
C LEU A 108 7.79 3.69 6.69
N ALA A 109 8.48 4.61 7.36
CA ALA A 109 8.30 4.88 8.79
C ALA A 109 6.89 5.42 9.09
N ALA A 110 6.38 6.34 8.26
CA ALA A 110 5.02 6.85 8.36
C ALA A 110 3.98 5.74 8.21
N LEU A 111 4.18 4.80 7.28
CA LEU A 111 3.33 3.63 7.13
C LEU A 111 3.35 2.75 8.39
N VAL A 112 4.54 2.46 8.95
CA VAL A 112 4.64 1.67 10.19
C VAL A 112 3.93 2.37 11.35
N PHE A 113 4.10 3.69 11.50
CA PHE A 113 3.43 4.46 12.55
C PHE A 113 1.92 4.57 12.32
N LEU A 114 1.44 4.59 11.08
CA LEU A 114 0.01 4.53 10.76
C LEU A 114 -0.63 3.27 11.36
N TYR A 115 0.04 2.11 11.24
CA TYR A 115 -0.47 0.85 11.79
C TYR A 115 -0.28 0.72 13.30
N ARG A 116 0.73 1.41 13.88
CA ARG A 116 0.96 1.39 15.33
C ARG A 116 0.09 2.40 16.09
N SER A 117 -0.38 3.45 15.43
CA SER A 117 -1.17 4.51 16.04
C SER A 117 -2.56 4.04 16.46
N ARG A 118 -2.94 4.31 17.72
CA ARG A 118 -4.25 3.95 18.28
C ARG A 118 -5.28 5.08 18.17
N THR A 119 -4.86 6.33 18.21
CA THR A 119 -5.74 7.50 18.18
C THR A 119 -6.12 7.91 16.76
N ALA A 120 -7.36 8.35 16.55
CA ALA A 120 -7.86 8.74 15.23
C ALA A 120 -7.05 9.89 14.58
N VAL A 121 -6.66 10.90 15.37
CA VAL A 121 -5.89 12.06 14.90
C VAL A 121 -4.55 11.63 14.33
N TRP A 122 -3.72 10.92 15.11
CA TRP A 122 -2.42 10.45 14.65
C TRP A 122 -2.53 9.47 13.47
N ARG A 123 -3.58 8.64 13.42
CA ARG A 123 -3.84 7.80 12.23
C ARG A 123 -4.11 8.65 10.99
N GLY A 124 -4.89 9.73 11.11
CA GLY A 124 -5.11 10.67 10.02
C GLY A 124 -3.79 11.30 9.55
N VAL A 125 -2.98 11.80 10.48
CA VAL A 125 -1.68 12.42 10.19
C VAL A 125 -0.73 11.45 9.49
N PHE A 126 -0.57 10.22 9.99
CA PHE A 126 0.32 9.26 9.34
C PHE A 126 -0.23 8.77 8.00
N ALA A 127 -1.55 8.72 7.82
CA ALA A 127 -2.16 8.40 6.53
C ALA A 127 -1.88 9.50 5.48
N THR A 128 -2.00 10.77 5.85
CA THR A 128 -1.69 11.88 4.95
C THR A 128 -0.19 11.96 4.66
N LEU A 129 0.69 11.76 5.66
CA LEU A 129 2.13 11.69 5.45
C LEU A 129 2.54 10.54 4.52
N THR A 130 1.95 9.35 4.71
CA THR A 130 2.20 8.20 3.83
C THR A 130 1.72 8.51 2.41
N GLY A 131 0.52 9.08 2.25
CA GLY A 131 -0.02 9.46 0.94
C GLY A 131 0.83 10.51 0.23
N MET A 132 1.27 11.55 0.96
CA MET A 132 2.18 12.58 0.43
C MET A 132 3.53 11.98 0.03
N GLY A 133 4.09 11.09 0.84
CA GLY A 133 5.32 10.38 0.52
C GLY A 133 5.22 9.57 -0.76
N LEU A 134 4.14 8.80 -0.94
CA LEU A 134 3.87 8.08 -2.18
C LEU A 134 3.76 9.01 -3.40
N TRP A 135 3.09 10.16 -3.23
CA TRP A 135 2.95 11.14 -4.30
C TRP A 135 4.31 11.74 -4.71
N LEU A 136 5.10 12.20 -3.75
CA LEU A 136 6.44 12.77 -3.98
C LEU A 136 7.40 11.77 -4.62
N LEU A 137 7.36 10.51 -4.18
CA LEU A 137 8.15 9.42 -4.77
C LEU A 137 7.66 9.06 -6.18
N GLY A 138 6.36 9.10 -6.41
CA GLY A 138 5.75 8.85 -7.72
C GLY A 138 6.10 9.91 -8.77
N MET A 139 6.29 11.16 -8.34
CA MET A 139 6.68 12.27 -9.21
C MET A 139 8.18 12.30 -9.55
N GLN A 140 8.99 11.38 -9.02
CA GLN A 140 10.41 11.33 -9.37
C GLN A 140 10.59 11.11 -10.88
N PRO A 141 11.55 11.80 -11.53
CA PRO A 141 11.74 11.70 -12.99
C PRO A 141 11.88 10.26 -13.50
N GLY A 142 12.53 9.41 -12.70
CA GLY A 142 12.71 7.97 -12.98
C GLY A 142 11.45 7.11 -12.93
N VAL A 143 10.40 7.60 -12.29
CA VAL A 143 9.11 6.92 -12.13
C VAL A 143 8.08 7.47 -13.11
N TRP A 144 8.01 8.80 -13.24
CA TRP A 144 7.03 9.51 -14.07
C TRP A 144 7.30 9.39 -15.58
N ARG A 145 8.57 9.36 -15.99
CA ARG A 145 8.98 9.24 -17.41
C ARG A 145 9.65 7.89 -17.66
N ARG A 146 8.84 6.83 -17.76
CA ARG A 146 9.25 5.55 -18.34
C ARG A 146 9.12 5.61 -19.87
N GLY A 147 9.88 6.52 -20.49
CA GLY A 147 10.03 6.67 -21.93
C GLY A 147 11.48 6.48 -22.32
#